data_AF-A0A1F8XQH1-F1
#
_entry.id   AF-A0A1F8XQH1-F1
#
_cell.length_a   1.000
_cell.length_b   1.000
_cell.length_c   1.000
_cell.angle_alpha   90.00
_cell.angle_beta   90.00
_cell.angle_gamma   90.00
#
_symmetry.space_group_name_H-M   'P 1'
#
loop_
_entity.id
_entity.type
_entity.pdbx_description
1 polymer ?
#
loop_
_entity_poly.entity_id
_entity_poly.type
_entity_poly.pdbx_seq_one_letter_code
_entity_poly.pdbx_strand_id
1 'polypeptide(L)'
;MSFYTVIKTQLSSKKYVIAALEELKKRGEITNFVKNDRKEEIEVDRDGDMITLSMEKSGNYQVGGDNRVVNRFSDRLKQIYAYESIKDNLPLDFEISKETETSGEIHILLKG
;
A
#
# COMPACT_ATOMS: atom_id res chain seq x y z
N MET A 1 -10.58 25.79 -10.16
CA MET A 1 -9.79 25.65 -8.92
C MET A 1 -9.46 24.18 -8.76
N SER A 2 -8.19 23.84 -8.55
CA SER A 2 -7.77 22.45 -8.32
C SER A 2 -7.71 22.22 -6.80
N PHE A 3 -8.47 21.25 -6.28
CA PHE A 3 -8.40 20.86 -4.88
C PHE A 3 -7.31 19.80 -4.71
N TYR A 4 -6.41 19.98 -3.75
CA TYR A 4 -5.42 18.97 -3.36
C TYR A 4 -5.66 18.60 -1.89
N THR A 5 -5.55 17.31 -1.57
CA THR A 5 -5.65 16.80 -0.19
C THR A 5 -4.57 15.75 0.02
N VAL A 6 -3.97 15.74 1.22
CA VAL A 6 -2.96 14.75 1.60
C VAL A 6 -3.63 13.70 2.48
N ILE A 7 -3.69 12.46 1.98
CA ILE A 7 -4.32 11.35 2.69
C ILE A 7 -3.26 10.66 3.56
N LYS A 8 -3.48 10.63 4.88
CA LYS A 8 -2.69 9.82 5.81
C LYS A 8 -3.38 8.48 6.02
N THR A 9 -2.76 7.42 5.53
CA THR A 9 -3.37 6.08 5.49
C THR A 9 -2.80 5.17 6.56
N GLN A 10 -3.69 4.47 7.26
CA GLN A 10 -3.36 3.36 8.15
C GLN A 10 -3.70 2.04 7.44
N LEU A 11 -2.83 1.05 7.59
CA LEU A 11 -3.01 -0.28 7.00
C LEU A 11 -3.94 -1.08 7.92
N SER A 12 -5.21 -1.23 7.59
CA SER A 12 -6.19 -1.93 8.45
C SER A 12 -6.92 -3.07 7.73
N SER A 13 -7.15 -2.95 6.42
CA SER A 13 -7.85 -3.97 5.64
C SER A 13 -6.88 -4.95 4.99
N LYS A 14 -6.95 -6.22 5.38
CA LYS A 14 -6.16 -7.31 4.77
C LYS A 14 -6.32 -7.38 3.25
N LYS A 15 -7.54 -7.13 2.72
CA LYS A 15 -7.82 -7.13 1.28
C LYS A 15 -6.90 -6.14 0.54
N TYR A 16 -6.86 -4.89 1.00
CA TYR A 16 -6.09 -3.84 0.36
C TYR A 16 -4.58 -3.96 0.65
N VAL A 17 -4.18 -4.57 1.78
CA VAL A 17 -2.78 -4.92 2.03
C VAL A 17 -2.30 -5.95 1.00
N ILE A 18 -3.08 -7.01 0.75
CA ILE A 18 -2.73 -8.02 -0.25
C ILE A 18 -2.70 -7.42 -1.66
N ALA A 19 -3.71 -6.63 -2.02
CA ALA A 19 -3.75 -5.94 -3.32
C ALA A 19 -2.52 -5.06 -3.53
N ALA A 20 -2.11 -4.32 -2.48
CA ALA A 20 -0.92 -3.49 -2.54
C ALA A 20 0.38 -4.30 -2.69
N LEU A 21 0.51 -5.42 -1.98
CA LEU A 21 1.66 -6.32 -2.12
C LEU A 21 1.72 -6.98 -3.51
N GLU A 22 0.58 -7.38 -4.07
CA GLU A 22 0.53 -7.89 -5.44
C GLU A 22 0.98 -6.85 -6.47
N GLU A 23 0.55 -5.60 -6.31
CA GLU A 23 0.94 -4.50 -7.18
C GLU A 23 2.44 -4.16 -7.04
N LEU A 24 2.97 -4.15 -5.82
CA LEU A 24 4.41 -3.99 -5.57
C LEU A 24 5.23 -5.12 -6.21
N LYS A 25 4.71 -6.35 -6.18
CA LYS A 25 5.36 -7.49 -6.85
C LYS A 25 5.34 -7.35 -8.37
N LYS A 26 4.22 -6.92 -8.96
CA LYS A 26 4.11 -6.65 -10.42
C LYS A 26 5.08 -5.56 -10.87
N ARG A 27 5.31 -4.56 -10.03
CA ARG A 27 6.25 -3.45 -10.26
C ARG A 27 7.72 -3.84 -10.06
N GLY A 28 7.98 -5.05 -9.54
CA GLY A 28 9.33 -5.51 -9.21
C GLY A 28 9.93 -4.82 -7.99
N GLU A 29 9.11 -4.19 -7.13
CA GLU A 29 9.56 -3.53 -5.91
C GLU A 29 9.76 -4.53 -4.75
N ILE A 30 9.14 -5.71 -4.85
CA ILE A 30 9.36 -6.87 -3.99
C ILE A 30 9.49 -8.12 -4.85
N THR A 31 10.24 -9.10 -4.36
CA THR A 31 10.47 -10.37 -5.04
C THR A 31 9.29 -11.31 -4.81
N ASN A 32 8.87 -11.46 -3.55
CA ASN A 32 7.76 -12.32 -3.19
C ASN A 32 7.13 -11.93 -1.85
N PHE A 33 5.95 -12.48 -1.56
CA PHE A 33 5.37 -12.42 -0.23
C PHE A 33 4.65 -13.73 0.10
N VAL A 34 4.65 -14.11 1.37
CA VAL A 34 4.02 -15.31 1.89
C VAL A 34 3.03 -14.92 2.99
N LYS A 35 1.77 -15.30 2.83
CA LYS A 35 0.77 -15.11 3.89
C LYS A 35 0.81 -16.28 4.87
N ASN A 36 0.81 -15.97 6.16
CA ASN A 36 0.58 -16.93 7.22
C ASN A 36 -0.78 -16.67 7.87
N ASP A 37 -1.82 -17.34 7.37
CA ASP A 37 -3.19 -17.15 7.87
C ASP A 37 -3.37 -17.57 9.34
N ARG A 38 -2.47 -18.40 9.90
CA ARG A 38 -2.55 -18.83 11.30
C ARG A 38 -2.04 -17.79 12.29
N LYS A 39 -1.12 -16.93 11.87
CA LYS A 39 -0.48 -15.92 12.71
C LYS A 39 -0.91 -14.49 12.38
N GLU A 40 -1.75 -14.31 11.36
CA GLU A 40 -2.09 -13.00 10.79
C GLU A 40 -0.85 -12.19 10.39
N GLU A 41 0.19 -12.92 9.96
CA GLU A 41 1.47 -12.37 9.55
C GLU A 41 1.63 -12.52 8.03
N ILE A 42 2.28 -11.54 7.41
CA ILE A 42 2.70 -11.60 6.01
C ILE A 42 4.20 -11.34 5.98
N GLU A 43 4.95 -12.29 5.44
CA GLU A 43 6.39 -12.15 5.21
C GLU A 43 6.60 -11.65 3.79
N VAL A 44 7.41 -10.61 3.62
CA VAL A 44 7.71 -9.98 2.34
C VAL A 44 9.21 -10.06 2.13
N ASP A 45 9.61 -10.60 0.98
CA ASP A 45 10.99 -10.67 0.54
C ASP A 45 11.24 -9.56 -0.49
N ARG A 46 12.19 -8.70 -0.16
CA ARG A 46 12.66 -7.61 -1.01
C ARG A 46 14.16 -7.79 -1.27
N ASP A 47 14.50 -8.54 -2.32
CA ASP A 47 15.88 -8.76 -2.75
C ASP A 47 16.81 -9.26 -1.62
N GLY A 48 16.29 -10.12 -0.74
CA GLY A 48 17.01 -10.66 0.41
C GLY A 48 16.75 -9.94 1.74
N ASP A 49 16.12 -8.76 1.72
CA ASP A 49 15.64 -8.10 2.93
C ASP A 49 14.24 -8.63 3.30
N MET A 50 14.17 -9.34 4.43
CA MET A 50 12.91 -9.87 4.95
C MET A 50 12.18 -8.82 5.80
N ILE A 51 10.97 -8.48 5.36
CA ILE A 51 10.06 -7.55 6.03
C ILE A 51 8.86 -8.35 6.54
N THR A 52 8.41 -8.08 7.75
CA THR A 52 7.22 -8.70 8.34
C THR A 52 6.10 -7.69 8.48
N LEU A 53 4.88 -8.10 8.12
CA LEU A 53 3.65 -7.37 8.34
C LEU A 53 2.81 -8.15 9.35
N SER A 54 2.63 -7.62 10.55
CA SER A 54 1.87 -8.27 11.61
C SER A 54 0.66 -7.43 12.01
N MET A 55 -0.49 -8.07 12.21
CA MET A 55 -1.68 -7.38 12.69
C MET A 55 -1.55 -7.12 14.21
N GLU A 56 -1.60 -5.85 14.59
CA GLU A 56 -1.64 -5.45 15.99
C GLU A 56 -3.03 -5.70 16.59
N LYS A 57 -3.09 -5.75 17.93
CA LYS A 57 -4.36 -5.76 18.69
C LYS A 57 -5.26 -4.56 18.39
N SER A 58 -4.69 -3.47 17.86
CA SER A 58 -5.41 -2.28 17.42
C SER A 58 -6.20 -2.49 16.11
N GLY A 59 -5.96 -3.61 15.41
CA GLY A 59 -6.52 -3.91 14.10
C GLY A 59 -5.72 -3.32 12.93
N ASN A 60 -4.58 -2.68 13.21
CA ASN A 60 -3.69 -2.14 12.18
C ASN A 60 -2.51 -3.08 11.92
N TYR A 61 -2.02 -3.12 10.68
CA TYR A 61 -0.81 -3.82 10.32
C TYR A 61 0.41 -2.97 10.66
N GLN A 62 1.31 -3.54 11.45
CA GLN A 62 2.64 -3.02 11.72
C GLN A 62 3.63 -3.63 10.74
N VAL A 63 4.57 -2.82 10.26
CA VAL A 63 5.70 -3.26 9.43
C VAL A 63 6.93 -3.41 10.32
N GLY A 64 7.50 -4.61 10.37
CA GLY A 64 8.73 -4.96 11.09
C GLY A 64 9.85 -5.38 10.14
N GLY A 65 11.10 -5.30 10.60
CA GLY A 65 12.31 -5.57 9.81
C GLY A 65 13.42 -4.56 10.10
N ASP A 66 14.41 -4.44 9.20
CA ASP A 66 15.44 -3.39 9.31
C ASP A 66 14.82 -2.00 9.14
N ASN A 67 14.97 -1.14 10.15
CA ASN A 67 14.42 0.21 10.18
C ASN A 67 14.69 1.05 8.92
N ARG A 68 15.85 0.87 8.25
CA ARG A 68 16.20 1.63 7.05
C ARG A 68 15.32 1.25 5.86
N VAL A 69 15.04 -0.04 5.71
CA VAL A 69 14.26 -0.59 4.62
C VAL A 69 12.76 -0.45 4.91
N VAL A 70 12.37 -0.71 6.16
CA VAL A 70 10.99 -0.68 6.64
C VAL A 70 10.35 0.69 6.46
N ASN A 71 11.02 1.80 6.77
CA ASN A 71 10.41 3.12 6.65
C ASN A 71 10.03 3.44 5.21
N ARG A 72 10.98 3.27 4.27
CA ARG A 72 10.74 3.51 2.85
C ARG A 72 9.68 2.55 2.28
N PHE A 73 9.75 1.28 2.68
CA PHE A 73 8.76 0.29 2.26
C PHE A 73 7.36 0.58 2.82
N SER A 74 7.26 0.99 4.09
CA SER A 74 5.99 1.31 4.76
C SER A 74 5.29 2.47 4.09
N ASP A 75 6.01 3.56 3.77
CA ASP A 75 5.43 4.71 3.08
C ASP A 75 4.93 4.32 1.70
N ARG A 76 5.74 3.55 0.96
CA ARG A 76 5.38 3.07 -0.37
C ARG A 76 4.18 2.11 -0.35
N LEU A 77 4.17 1.17 0.59
CA LEU A 77 3.05 0.24 0.80
C LEU A 77 1.75 1.00 1.13
N LYS A 78 1.82 2.01 1.99
CA LYS A 78 0.66 2.86 2.34
C LYS A 78 0.13 3.64 1.14
N GLN A 79 1.01 4.13 0.25
CA GLN A 79 0.59 4.82 -0.97
C GLN A 79 -0.17 3.88 -1.91
N ILE A 80 0.39 2.71 -2.20
CA ILE A 80 -0.26 1.73 -3.10
C ILE A 80 -1.55 1.21 -2.47
N TYR A 81 -1.55 0.94 -1.15
CA TYR A 81 -2.76 0.58 -0.41
C TYR A 81 -3.85 1.65 -0.56
N ALA A 82 -3.49 2.92 -0.38
CA ALA A 82 -4.44 4.02 -0.48
C ALA A 82 -5.00 4.12 -1.91
N TYR A 83 -4.14 4.00 -2.91
CA TYR A 83 -4.52 4.02 -4.31
C TYR A 83 -5.51 2.90 -4.68
N GLU A 84 -5.22 1.65 -4.29
CA GLU A 84 -6.13 0.53 -4.53
C GLU A 84 -7.45 0.68 -3.74
N SER A 85 -7.38 1.20 -2.51
CA SER A 85 -8.59 1.51 -1.75
C SER A 85 -9.42 2.63 -2.39
N ILE A 86 -8.81 3.65 -3.00
CA ILE A 86 -9.54 4.76 -3.64
C ILE A 86 -10.24 4.26 -4.91
N LYS A 87 -9.56 3.45 -5.73
CA LYS A 87 -10.17 2.83 -6.92
C LYS A 87 -11.45 2.07 -6.58
N ASP A 88 -11.40 1.26 -5.52
CA ASP A 88 -12.54 0.43 -5.11
C ASP A 88 -13.68 1.22 -4.47
N ASN A 89 -13.44 2.44 -3.97
CA ASN A 89 -14.42 3.23 -3.20
C ASN A 89 -14.73 4.60 -3.82
N LEU A 90 -14.38 4.81 -5.09
CA LEU A 90 -14.71 6.04 -5.81
C LEU A 90 -16.24 6.17 -5.95
N PRO A 91 -16.84 7.30 -5.55
CA PRO A 91 -18.26 7.54 -5.76
C PRO A 91 -18.59 7.52 -7.27
N LEU A 92 -19.80 7.10 -7.64
CA LEU A 92 -20.23 6.97 -9.04
C LEU A 92 -20.12 8.27 -9.85
N ASP A 93 -20.16 9.42 -9.18
CA ASP A 93 -20.05 10.73 -9.80
C ASP A 93 -18.60 11.11 -10.16
N PHE A 94 -17.62 10.27 -9.84
CA PHE A 94 -16.20 10.54 -10.09
C PHE A 94 -15.52 9.39 -10.83
N GLU A 95 -14.73 9.73 -11.84
CA GLU A 95 -13.85 8.82 -12.57
C GLU A 95 -12.40 9.28 -12.48
N ILE A 96 -11.47 8.32 -12.58
CA ILE A 96 -10.04 8.63 -12.67
C ILE A 96 -9.73 9.10 -14.10
N SER A 97 -9.45 10.39 -14.24
CA SER A 97 -9.16 11.05 -15.51
C SER A 97 -7.69 10.91 -15.92
N LYS A 98 -6.77 10.96 -14.95
CA LYS A 98 -5.35 10.81 -15.19
C LYS A 98 -4.64 10.26 -13.97
N GLU A 99 -3.69 9.37 -14.21
CA GLU A 99 -2.78 8.84 -13.19
C GLU A 99 -1.35 9.18 -13.61
N THR A 100 -0.60 9.83 -12.72
CA THR A 100 0.82 10.10 -12.93
C THR A 100 1.59 9.80 -11.67
N GLU A 101 2.66 9.04 -11.82
CA GLU A 101 3.60 8.79 -10.74
C GLU A 101 4.81 9.72 -10.92
N THR A 102 5.11 10.55 -9.93
CA THR A 102 6.24 11.49 -10.00
C THR A 102 6.95 11.50 -8.66
N SER A 103 8.27 11.27 -8.68
CA SER A 103 9.11 11.27 -7.46
C SER A 103 8.64 10.34 -6.34
N GLY A 104 7.99 9.22 -6.68
CA GLY A 104 7.44 8.29 -5.70
C GLY A 104 6.11 8.73 -5.08
N GLU A 105 5.45 9.76 -5.63
CA GLU A 105 4.08 10.13 -5.29
C GLU A 105 3.13 9.73 -6.43
N ILE A 106 1.95 9.23 -6.06
CA ILE A 106 0.88 8.88 -7.00
C ILE A 106 -0.09 10.05 -7.04
N HIS A 107 -0.13 10.76 -8.17
CA HIS A 107 -1.09 11.81 -8.42
C HIS A 107 -2.26 11.25 -9.21
N ILE A 108 -3.45 11.35 -8.63
CA ILE A 108 -4.71 10.95 -9.24
C ILE A 108 -5.49 12.23 -9.55
N LEU A 109 -5.80 12.44 -10.82
CA LEU A 109 -6.73 13.48 -11.24
C LEU A 109 -8.12 12.85 -11.37
N LEU A 110 -9.06 13.32 -10.56
CA LEU A 110 -10.46 12.92 -10.63
C LEU A 110 -11.24 13.87 -11.53
N LYS A 111 -12.20 13.33 -12.29
CA LYS A 111 -13.18 14.08 -13.06
C LYS A 111 -14.57 13.69 -12.58
N GLY A 112 -15.42 14.69 -12.34
CA GLY A 112 -16.85 14.55 -12.12
C GLY A 112 -17.62 15.54 -12.98
#